data_AF-A0A7X8GYG5-F1
#
_entry.id   AF-A0A7X8GYG5-F1
#
_cell.length_a   1.000
_cell.length_b   1.000
_cell.length_c   1.000
_cell.angle_alpha   90.00
_cell.angle_beta   90.00
_cell.angle_gamma   90.00
#
_symmetry.space_group_name_H-M   'P 1'
#
loop_
_entity.id
_entity.type
_entity.pdbx_description
1 polymer ?
#
loop_
_entity_poly.entity_id
_entity_poly.type
_entity_poly.pdbx_seq_one_letter_code
_entity_poly.pdbx_strand_id
1 'polypeptide(L)'
;MKKLKFNLIALSLATFILCSCSYRVLDFTLISSKNVDLTRSAEFVRGKSRVKGGDMIHWIIVFPSGRVSIKEAVDRAIERTPGCVALLDGVIYRKFWYIPYIYGQDAVVVEGQPLIDPSLALNATESPTYGKIELDKKGEIKEVKTLSSYEYLTLKRKIVKELEEEVNFSNSKDVK
;
A
#
# COMPACT_ATOMS: atom_id res chain seq x y z
N MET A 1 -19.30 -22.57 50.32
CA MET A 1 -18.42 -21.38 50.15
C MET A 1 -17.16 -21.62 49.32
N LYS A 2 -16.48 -22.78 49.40
CA LYS A 2 -15.25 -23.06 48.64
C LYS A 2 -15.42 -23.00 47.10
N LYS A 3 -16.53 -23.53 46.57
CA LYS A 3 -16.84 -23.49 45.12
C LYS A 3 -17.08 -22.06 44.59
N LEU A 4 -17.66 -21.18 45.41
CA LEU A 4 -17.90 -19.78 45.04
C LEU A 4 -16.60 -18.98 44.96
N LYS A 5 -15.67 -19.20 45.91
CA LYS A 5 -14.33 -18.59 45.88
C LYS A 5 -13.50 -19.08 44.68
N PHE A 6 -13.58 -20.37 44.35
CA PHE A 6 -12.90 -20.93 43.17
C PHE A 6 -13.44 -20.35 41.84
N ASN A 7 -14.76 -20.22 41.70
CA ASN A 7 -15.37 -19.63 40.51
C ASN A 7 -15.01 -18.15 40.35
N LEU A 8 -14.92 -17.38 41.43
CA LEU A 8 -14.48 -15.98 41.40
C LEU A 8 -13.02 -15.83 40.98
N ILE A 9 -12.13 -16.72 41.46
CA ILE A 9 -10.72 -16.74 41.07
C ILE A 9 -10.57 -17.12 39.59
N ALA A 10 -11.30 -18.14 39.14
CA ALA A 10 -11.29 -18.56 37.73
C ALA A 10 -11.81 -17.46 36.79
N LEU A 11 -12.87 -16.74 37.20
CA LEU A 11 -13.42 -15.63 36.43
C LEU A 11 -12.44 -14.44 36.36
N SER A 12 -11.80 -14.09 37.48
CA SER A 12 -10.77 -13.05 37.53
C SER A 12 -9.58 -13.37 36.62
N LEU A 13 -9.12 -14.63 36.62
CA LEU A 13 -8.01 -15.07 35.78
C LEU A 13 -8.38 -15.07 34.30
N ALA A 14 -9.61 -15.47 33.96
CA ALA A 14 -10.11 -15.43 32.59
C ALA A 14 -10.14 -13.99 32.04
N THR A 15 -10.59 -13.01 32.85
CA THR A 15 -10.59 -11.60 32.43
C THR A 15 -9.19 -11.05 32.20
N PHE A 16 -8.20 -11.49 32.99
CA PHE A 16 -6.80 -11.10 32.80
C PHE A 16 -6.20 -11.62 31.49
N ILE A 17 -6.56 -12.84 31.08
CA ILE A 17 -6.08 -13.46 29.84
C ILE A 17 -6.68 -12.76 28.60
N LEU A 18 -7.86 -12.16 28.73
CA LEU A 18 -8.54 -11.43 27.66
C LEU A 18 -8.06 -9.97 27.51
N CYS A 19 -7.20 -9.48 28.41
CA CYS A 19 -6.62 -8.14 28.28
C CYS A 19 -5.53 -8.12 27.21
N SER A 20 -5.83 -7.50 26.05
CA SER A 20 -4.80 -7.16 25.06
C SER A 20 -3.95 -6.00 25.57
N CYS A 21 -2.65 -6.22 25.74
CA CYS A 21 -1.73 -5.15 26.05
C CYS A 21 -1.25 -4.51 24.74
N SER A 22 -1.60 -3.24 24.55
CA SER A 22 -1.07 -2.40 23.47
C SER A 22 -0.37 -1.21 24.09
N TYR A 23 0.92 -1.03 23.81
CA TYR A 23 1.68 0.11 24.27
C TYR A 23 2.34 0.84 23.11
N ARG A 24 2.50 2.14 23.28
CA ARG A 24 3.18 3.01 22.32
C ARG A 24 4.67 2.93 22.58
N VAL A 25 5.43 2.58 21.54
CA VAL A 25 6.87 2.37 21.63
C VAL A 25 7.61 3.67 21.38
N LEU A 26 7.28 4.35 20.27
CA LEU A 26 8.00 5.54 19.84
C LEU A 26 7.14 6.44 18.94
N ASP A 27 7.38 7.74 19.05
CA ASP A 27 6.78 8.80 18.24
C ASP A 27 7.87 9.47 17.39
N PHE A 28 7.70 9.46 16.06
CA PHE A 28 8.60 10.06 15.10
C PHE A 28 7.92 11.24 14.40
N THR A 29 8.64 12.33 14.19
CA THR A 29 8.15 13.44 13.36
C THR A 29 8.15 13.07 11.88
N LEU A 30 9.15 12.30 11.44
CA LEU A 30 9.27 11.76 10.10
C LEU A 30 9.93 10.38 10.16
N ILE A 31 9.30 9.37 9.57
CA ILE A 31 9.84 8.01 9.46
C ILE A 31 9.75 7.54 8.00
N SER A 32 10.84 6.96 7.51
CA SER A 32 10.90 6.37 6.18
C SER A 32 11.75 5.10 6.20
N SER A 33 11.33 4.12 5.41
CA SER A 33 12.10 2.92 5.09
C SER A 33 12.71 2.96 3.67
N LYS A 34 12.38 4.00 2.89
CA LYS A 34 12.88 4.26 1.53
C LYS A 34 13.80 5.48 1.53
N ASN A 35 14.68 5.56 0.55
CA ASN A 35 15.52 6.75 0.40
C ASN A 35 14.66 7.95 -0.03
N VAL A 36 14.76 9.07 0.68
CA VAL A 36 13.95 10.27 0.44
C VAL A 36 14.87 11.43 0.12
N ASP A 37 14.67 12.02 -1.04
CA ASP A 37 15.38 13.24 -1.44
C ASP A 37 14.70 14.47 -0.83
N LEU A 38 15.25 14.97 0.27
CA LEU A 38 14.72 16.13 0.99
C LEU A 38 14.96 17.46 0.26
N THR A 39 15.77 17.49 -0.80
CA THR A 39 16.01 18.73 -1.56
C THR A 39 14.75 19.21 -2.27
N ARG A 40 13.87 18.28 -2.66
CA ARG A 40 12.56 18.53 -3.28
C ARG A 40 11.41 18.56 -2.27
N SER A 41 11.71 18.75 -0.98
CA SER A 41 10.72 18.68 0.10
C SER A 41 9.58 19.70 -0.01
N ALA A 42 9.78 20.81 -0.72
CA ALA A 42 8.74 21.82 -0.97
C ALA A 42 7.63 21.33 -1.92
N GLU A 43 7.92 20.36 -2.78
CA GLU A 43 6.97 19.80 -3.75
C GLU A 43 6.14 18.64 -3.15
N PHE A 44 6.51 18.17 -1.96
CA PHE A 44 5.84 17.04 -1.32
C PHE A 44 4.46 17.43 -0.81
N VAL A 45 3.48 16.57 -1.12
CA VAL A 45 2.09 16.75 -0.72
C VAL A 45 1.79 15.84 0.46
N ARG A 46 1.20 16.40 1.51
CA ARG A 46 0.67 15.60 2.61
C ARG A 46 -0.63 14.94 2.17
N GLY A 47 -0.71 13.62 2.29
CA GLY A 47 -1.95 12.92 2.02
C GLY A 47 -3.04 13.31 3.01
N LYS A 48 -4.31 13.09 2.64
CA LYS A 48 -5.47 13.58 3.40
C LYS A 48 -5.77 12.75 4.66
N SER A 49 -5.41 11.47 4.67
CA SER A 49 -5.71 10.53 5.75
C SER A 49 -4.46 9.85 6.27
N ARG A 50 -4.40 9.59 7.58
CA ARG A 50 -3.35 8.76 8.17
C ARG A 50 -3.45 7.32 7.65
N VAL A 51 -2.32 6.75 7.31
CA VAL A 51 -2.19 5.35 6.88
C VAL A 51 -1.66 4.51 8.03
N LYS A 52 -2.02 3.23 8.01
CA LYS A 52 -1.61 2.24 9.00
C LYS A 52 -1.00 1.05 8.30
N GLY A 53 0.18 0.62 8.73
CA GLY A 53 0.82 -0.61 8.29
C GLY A 53 1.16 -1.45 9.51
N GLY A 54 0.86 -2.75 9.45
CA GLY A 54 1.09 -3.67 10.56
C GLY A 54 1.90 -4.87 10.10
N ASP A 55 2.72 -5.38 11.00
CA ASP A 55 3.28 -6.72 10.95
C ASP A 55 2.75 -7.52 12.11
N MET A 56 2.19 -8.70 11.84
CA MET A 56 1.62 -9.56 12.87
C MET A 56 2.09 -10.99 12.62
N ILE A 57 2.64 -11.59 13.67
CA ILE A 57 3.01 -13.00 13.67
C ILE A 57 2.10 -13.78 14.61
N HIS A 58 2.04 -15.08 14.38
CA HIS A 58 1.22 -16.00 15.14
C HIS A 58 2.14 -16.93 15.94
N TRP A 59 1.80 -17.12 17.21
CA TRP A 59 2.43 -18.06 18.11
C TRP A 59 1.49 -19.23 18.27
N ILE A 60 1.88 -20.40 17.77
CA ILE A 60 1.10 -21.62 17.90
C ILE A 60 1.74 -22.42 19.03
N ILE A 61 1.02 -22.52 20.16
CA ILE A 61 1.46 -23.18 21.39
C ILE A 61 2.72 -22.52 21.99
N VAL A 62 3.93 -22.84 21.50
CA VAL A 62 5.22 -22.23 21.89
C VAL A 62 6.08 -21.86 20.68
N PHE A 63 5.72 -22.28 19.47
CA PHE A 63 6.55 -22.02 18.29
C PHE A 63 6.12 -20.71 17.62
N PRO A 64 7.01 -19.70 17.57
CA PRO A 64 6.75 -18.49 16.79
C PRO A 64 6.83 -18.81 15.30
N SER A 65 5.87 -18.34 14.51
CA SER A 65 5.90 -18.49 13.05
C SER A 65 6.95 -17.61 12.35
N GLY A 66 7.63 -16.73 13.09
CA GLY A 66 8.60 -15.78 12.53
C GLY A 66 9.09 -14.73 13.53
N ARG A 67 9.70 -13.65 13.02
CA ARG A 67 10.13 -12.47 13.78
C ARG A 67 9.34 -11.25 13.32
N VAL A 68 8.87 -10.44 14.26
CA VAL A 68 8.21 -9.17 13.94
C VAL A 68 9.24 -8.14 13.51
N SER A 69 8.96 -7.43 12.42
CA SER A 69 9.84 -6.42 11.85
C SER A 69 9.15 -5.06 11.78
N ILE A 70 9.71 -4.07 12.48
CA ILE A 70 9.25 -2.67 12.38
C ILE A 70 9.41 -2.18 10.94
N LYS A 71 10.51 -2.55 10.27
CA LYS A 71 10.79 -2.15 8.89
C LYS A 71 9.65 -2.58 7.95
N GLU A 72 9.18 -3.81 8.08
CA GLU A 72 8.09 -4.33 7.25
C GLU A 72 6.75 -3.65 7.55
N ALA A 73 6.48 -3.32 8.82
CA ALA A 73 5.31 -2.53 9.19
C ALA A 73 5.35 -1.11 8.58
N VAL A 74 6.52 -0.46 8.56
CA VAL A 74 6.73 0.84 7.89
C VAL A 74 6.61 0.71 6.37
N ASP A 75 7.26 -0.28 5.76
CA ASP A 75 7.20 -0.54 4.31
C ASP A 75 5.74 -0.72 3.86
N ARG A 76 4.96 -1.56 4.57
CA ARG A 76 3.53 -1.76 4.29
C ARG A 76 2.68 -0.52 4.53
N ALA A 77 3.07 0.35 5.46
CA ALA A 77 2.37 1.62 5.69
C ALA A 77 2.63 2.61 4.53
N ILE A 78 3.86 2.68 4.02
CA ILE A 78 4.24 3.54 2.89
C ILE A 78 3.61 3.03 1.59
N GLU A 79 3.63 1.72 1.34
CA GLU A 79 3.08 1.11 0.12
C GLU A 79 1.55 1.21 -0.02
N ARG A 80 0.84 1.55 1.06
CA ARG A 80 -0.61 1.81 1.02
C ARG A 80 -0.99 2.98 0.12
N THR A 81 -0.08 3.93 -0.09
CA THR A 81 -0.34 5.14 -0.86
C THR A 81 0.66 5.25 -2.02
N PRO A 82 0.21 5.33 -3.27
CA PRO A 82 1.11 5.46 -4.41
C PRO A 82 1.90 6.78 -4.32
N GLY A 83 3.21 6.72 -4.58
CA GLY A 83 4.11 7.86 -4.48
C GLY A 83 4.43 8.31 -3.04
N CYS A 84 4.00 7.58 -2.01
CA CYS A 84 4.40 7.85 -0.64
C CYS A 84 5.89 7.53 -0.45
N VAL A 85 6.63 8.49 0.11
CA VAL A 85 8.07 8.36 0.37
C VAL A 85 8.38 8.27 1.86
N ALA A 86 7.56 8.88 2.71
CA ALA A 86 7.73 8.90 4.16
C ALA A 86 6.38 9.02 4.87
N LEU A 87 6.37 8.79 6.18
CA LEU A 87 5.24 9.06 7.06
C LEU A 87 5.62 10.19 8.03
N LEU A 88 4.80 11.23 8.07
CA LEU A 88 4.86 12.29 9.06
C LEU A 88 4.07 11.88 10.31
N ASP A 89 4.52 12.35 11.47
CA ASP A 89 3.92 12.05 12.77
C ASP A 89 3.67 10.54 12.93
N GLY A 90 4.71 9.75 12.67
CA GLY A 90 4.69 8.31 12.70
C GLY A 90 4.70 7.78 14.13
N VAL A 91 3.69 7.01 14.50
CA VAL A 91 3.55 6.39 15.82
C VAL A 91 3.67 4.88 15.70
N ILE A 92 4.56 4.28 16.50
CA ILE A 92 4.76 2.84 16.54
C ILE A 92 4.07 2.27 17.79
N TYR A 93 3.18 1.32 17.56
CA TYR A 93 2.51 0.54 18.59
C TYR A 93 2.98 -0.90 18.54
N ARG A 94 3.14 -1.50 19.71
CA ARG A 94 3.31 -2.95 19.82
C ARG A 94 2.11 -3.53 20.56
N LYS A 95 1.52 -4.57 19.99
CA LYS A 95 0.41 -5.32 20.53
C LYS A 95 0.89 -6.72 20.81
N PHE A 96 0.73 -7.15 22.05
CA PHE A 96 1.07 -8.50 22.45
C PHE A 96 -0.15 -9.14 23.11
N TRP A 97 -0.51 -10.31 22.61
CA TRP A 97 -1.55 -11.15 23.16
C TRP A 97 -1.01 -12.56 23.26
N TYR A 98 -1.11 -13.20 24.43
CA TYR A 98 -0.73 -14.60 24.55
C TYR A 98 -1.68 -15.33 25.49
N ILE A 99 -2.34 -16.37 24.97
CA ILE A 99 -3.11 -17.33 25.74
C ILE A 99 -2.20 -18.54 25.96
N PRO A 100 -1.77 -18.80 27.20
CA PRO A 100 -0.87 -19.90 27.51
C PRO A 100 -1.36 -21.23 26.92
N TYR A 101 -0.46 -21.94 26.23
CA TYR A 101 -0.68 -23.28 25.67
C TYR A 101 -1.70 -23.40 24.52
N ILE A 102 -2.26 -22.29 24.04
CA ILE A 102 -3.22 -22.30 22.92
C ILE A 102 -2.66 -21.48 21.77
N TYR A 103 -2.55 -20.16 21.97
CA TYR A 103 -2.30 -19.24 20.87
C TYR A 103 -1.83 -17.87 21.37
N GLY A 104 -0.94 -17.24 20.61
CA GLY A 104 -0.55 -15.86 20.81
C GLY A 104 -0.34 -15.08 19.52
N GLN A 105 -0.29 -13.77 19.65
CA GLN A 105 -0.03 -12.81 18.61
C GLN A 105 0.94 -11.76 19.14
N ASP A 106 1.97 -11.48 18.36
CA ASP A 106 2.81 -10.31 18.53
C ASP A 106 2.69 -9.49 17.24
N ALA A 107 2.33 -8.23 17.38
CA ALA A 107 2.13 -7.35 16.26
C ALA A 107 2.76 -5.98 16.51
N VAL A 108 3.42 -5.46 15.48
CA VAL A 108 3.88 -4.07 15.42
C VAL A 108 3.03 -3.33 14.41
N VAL A 109 2.47 -2.19 14.81
CA VAL A 109 1.63 -1.35 13.97
C VAL A 109 2.22 0.04 13.92
N VAL A 110 2.41 0.57 12.71
CA VAL A 110 2.90 1.92 12.45
C VAL A 110 1.77 2.73 11.85
N GLU A 111 1.54 3.92 12.40
CA GLU A 111 0.49 4.84 11.93
C GLU A 111 1.09 6.22 11.67
N GLY A 112 0.80 6.84 10.53
CA GLY A 112 1.35 8.16 10.19
C GLY A 112 0.65 8.82 9.01
N GLN A 113 0.87 10.11 8.82
CA GLN A 113 0.36 10.86 7.67
C GLN A 113 1.30 10.63 6.48
N PRO A 114 0.83 10.13 5.33
CA PRO A 114 1.70 9.87 4.20
C PRO A 114 2.21 11.19 3.59
N LEU A 115 3.50 11.23 3.31
CA LEU A 115 4.17 12.29 2.56
C LEU A 115 4.42 11.77 1.14
N ILE A 116 3.79 12.42 0.16
CA ILE A 116 3.70 11.95 -1.22
C ILE A 116 4.60 12.83 -2.09
N ASP A 117 5.47 12.20 -2.87
CA ASP A 117 6.19 12.85 -3.96
C ASP A 117 5.35 12.70 -5.25
N PRO A 118 4.79 13.80 -5.81
CA PRO A 118 4.00 13.75 -7.03
C PRO A 118 4.75 13.13 -8.22
N SER A 119 6.07 13.31 -8.30
CA SER A 119 6.89 12.75 -9.38
C SER A 119 6.95 11.22 -9.34
N LEU A 120 6.86 10.62 -8.15
CA LEU A 120 6.79 9.17 -7.97
C LEU A 120 5.35 8.65 -8.07
N ALA A 121 4.37 9.45 -7.66
CA ALA A 121 2.96 9.09 -7.75
C ALA A 121 2.49 8.94 -9.22
N LEU A 122 2.99 9.79 -10.12
CA LEU A 122 2.68 9.74 -11.55
C LEU A 122 3.13 8.43 -12.21
N ASN A 123 4.26 7.87 -11.76
CA ASN A 123 4.78 6.60 -12.24
C ASN A 123 4.06 5.38 -11.64
N ALA A 124 3.32 5.57 -10.54
CA ALA A 124 2.53 4.53 -9.87
C ALA A 124 1.09 4.44 -10.39
N THR A 125 0.69 5.31 -11.33
CA THR A 125 -0.57 5.15 -12.07
C THR A 125 -0.47 3.84 -12.83
N GLU A 126 -1.17 2.81 -12.34
CA GLU A 126 -1.24 1.50 -12.98
C GLU A 126 -1.47 1.70 -14.47
N SER A 127 -0.58 1.13 -15.30
CA SER A 127 -0.75 1.17 -16.76
C SER A 127 -2.17 0.66 -17.05
N PRO A 128 -3.06 1.53 -17.56
CA PRO A 128 -4.46 1.17 -17.66
C PRO A 128 -4.56 0.00 -18.65
N THR A 129 -5.24 -1.09 -18.27
CA THR A 129 -5.45 -2.26 -19.14
C THR A 129 -5.96 -1.85 -20.52
N TYR A 130 -6.72 -0.75 -20.56
CA TYR A 130 -7.11 -0.02 -21.77
C TYR A 130 -6.86 1.48 -21.57
N GLY A 131 -5.87 2.03 -22.26
CA GLY A 131 -5.61 3.47 -22.22
C GLY A 131 -5.04 4.00 -23.53
N LYS A 132 -5.15 5.31 -23.70
CA LYS A 132 -4.53 6.06 -24.80
C LYS A 132 -3.37 6.84 -24.22
N ILE A 133 -2.18 6.55 -24.73
CA ILE A 133 -0.97 7.30 -24.43
C ILE A 133 -0.70 8.19 -25.65
N GLU A 134 -0.75 9.50 -25.46
CA GLU A 134 -0.33 10.46 -26.49
C GLU A 134 1.12 10.83 -26.24
N LEU A 135 1.99 10.55 -27.22
CA LEU A 135 3.40 10.89 -27.20
C LEU A 135 3.63 12.15 -28.04
N ASP A 136 4.55 13.01 -27.60
CA ASP A 136 5.06 14.10 -28.44
C ASP A 136 6.10 13.55 -29.45
N LYS A 137 6.42 14.33 -30.50
CA LYS A 137 7.36 13.94 -31.57
C LYS A 137 8.78 13.62 -31.07
N LYS A 138 9.10 13.97 -29.83
CA LYS A 138 10.37 13.68 -29.14
C LYS A 138 10.34 12.41 -28.28
N GLY A 139 9.21 11.71 -28.22
CA GLY A 139 9.05 10.47 -27.46
C GLY A 139 8.65 10.67 -25.98
N GLU A 140 8.32 11.89 -25.56
CA GLU A 140 7.85 12.17 -24.19
C GLU A 140 6.32 12.03 -24.08
N ILE A 141 5.84 11.54 -22.94
CA ILE A 141 4.41 11.31 -22.67
C ILE A 141 3.70 12.64 -22.42
N LYS A 142 2.79 13.01 -23.32
CA LYS A 142 2.04 14.27 -23.25
C LYS A 142 0.74 14.13 -22.47
N GLU A 143 0.05 13.00 -22.60
CA GLU A 143 -1.21 12.75 -21.89
C GLU A 143 -1.50 11.24 -21.79
N VAL A 144 -1.91 10.79 -20.60
CA VAL A 144 -2.36 9.41 -20.36
C VAL A 144 -3.85 9.46 -20.02
N LYS A 145 -4.70 8.97 -20.92
CA LYS A 145 -6.15 8.86 -20.70
C LYS A 145 -6.56 7.41 -20.50
N THR A 146 -7.18 7.13 -19.36
CA THR A 146 -7.81 5.84 -19.05
C THR A 146 -9.09 5.71 -19.87
N LEU A 147 -9.23 4.63 -20.64
CA LEU A 147 -10.38 4.37 -21.50
C LEU A 147 -11.18 3.18 -20.98
N SER A 148 -12.50 3.19 -21.20
CA SER A 148 -13.29 1.97 -21.00
C SER A 148 -12.99 0.93 -22.09
N SER A 149 -13.19 -0.36 -21.78
CA SER A 149 -12.94 -1.46 -22.74
C SER A 149 -13.68 -1.27 -24.07
N TYR A 150 -14.88 -0.67 -24.04
CA TYR A 150 -15.69 -0.42 -25.23
C TYR A 150 -15.10 0.68 -26.11
N GLU A 151 -14.64 1.78 -25.51
CA GLU A 151 -14.02 2.88 -26.25
C GLU A 151 -12.69 2.45 -26.87
N TYR A 152 -11.90 1.63 -26.16
CA TYR A 152 -10.67 1.06 -26.69
C TYR A 152 -10.92 0.15 -27.91
N LEU A 153 -11.90 -0.74 -27.85
CA LEU A 153 -12.23 -1.63 -28.99
C LEU A 153 -12.78 -0.86 -30.19
N THR A 154 -13.45 0.27 -29.96
CA THR A 154 -13.94 1.15 -31.02
C THR A 154 -12.80 1.92 -31.67
N LEU A 155 -11.89 2.47 -30.87
CA LEU A 155 -10.67 3.13 -31.37
C LEU A 155 -9.78 2.15 -32.14
N LYS A 156 -9.55 0.95 -31.60
CA LYS A 156 -8.77 -0.10 -32.27
C LYS A 156 -9.37 -0.44 -33.63
N ARG A 157 -10.69 -0.64 -33.72
CA ARG A 157 -11.36 -0.92 -35.00
C ARG A 157 -11.24 0.24 -35.99
N LYS A 158 -11.32 1.49 -35.51
CA LYS A 158 -11.18 2.67 -36.37
C LYS A 158 -9.77 2.79 -36.96
N ILE A 159 -8.74 2.63 -36.13
CA ILE A 159 -7.34 2.68 -36.54
C ILE A 159 -7.01 1.56 -37.52
N VAL A 160 -7.47 0.32 -37.26
CA VAL A 160 -7.24 -0.81 -38.17
C VAL A 160 -7.88 -0.54 -39.53
N LYS A 161 -9.11 -0.01 -39.56
CA LYS A 161 -9.80 0.32 -40.82
C LYS A 161 -9.09 1.44 -41.59
N GLU A 162 -8.58 2.45 -40.90
CA GLU A 162 -7.82 3.55 -41.50
C GLU A 162 -6.47 3.08 -42.08
N LEU A 163 -5.78 2.16 -41.39
CA LEU A 163 -4.57 1.51 -41.90
C LEU A 163 -4.86 0.61 -43.11
N GLU A 164 -5.96 -0.13 -43.12
CA GLU A 164 -6.38 -0.93 -44.27
C GLU A 164 -6.74 -0.06 -45.49
N GLU A 165 -7.35 1.10 -45.27
CA GLU A 165 -7.63 2.08 -46.33
C GLU A 165 -6.34 2.72 -46.89
N GLU A 166 -5.36 3.07 -46.04
CA GLU A 166 -4.05 3.60 -46.48
C GLU A 166 -3.21 2.56 -47.25
N VAL A 167 -3.17 1.31 -46.80
CA VAL A 167 -2.43 0.23 -47.48
C VAL A 167 -3.02 -0.07 -48.86
N ASN A 168 -4.36 -0.08 -48.98
CA ASN A 168 -5.03 -0.24 -50.27
C ASN A 168 -4.79 0.95 -51.22
N PHE A 169 -4.64 2.16 -50.69
CA PHE A 169 -4.32 3.34 -51.49
C PHE A 169 -2.86 3.36 -51.98
N SER A 170 -1.91 2.80 -51.22
CA SER A 170 -0.50 2.66 -51.65
C SER A 170 -0.35 1.61 -52.75
N ASN A 171 -0.96 0.43 -52.58
CA ASN A 171 -0.90 -0.65 -53.58
C ASN A 171 -1.55 -0.27 -54.93
N SER A 172 -2.48 0.70 -54.93
CA SER A 172 -3.05 1.24 -56.18
C SER A 172 -2.13 2.26 -56.89
N LYS A 173 -1.14 2.84 -56.21
CA LYS A 173 -0.21 3.81 -56.79
C LYS A 173 1.05 3.16 -57.36
N ASP A 174 1.40 1.97 -56.87
CA ASP A 174 2.57 1.20 -57.34
C ASP A 174 2.27 0.31 -58.56
N VAL A 175 1.03 0.29 -59.05
CA VAL A 175 0.64 -0.32 -60.34
C VAL A 175 0.43 0.79 -61.38
N LYS A 176 1.52 1.38 -61.85
CA LYS A 176 1.58 2.14 -63.11
C LYS A 176 2.93 2.01 -63.78
#